data_AF-A0A2V1K201-F1
#
_entry.id   AF-A0A2V1K201-F1
#
_cell.length_a   1.000
_cell.length_b   1.000
_cell.length_c   1.000
_cell.angle_alpha   90.00
_cell.angle_beta   90.00
_cell.angle_gamma   90.00
#
_symmetry.space_group_name_H-M   'P 1'
#
loop_
_entity.id
_entity.type
_entity.pdbx_description
1 polymer ?
#
loop_
_entity_poly.entity_id
_entity_poly.type
_entity_poly.pdbx_seq_one_letter_code
_entity_poly.pdbx_strand_id
1 'polypeptide(L)'
;MSKLGIWVDFQQKIVCTELRRQDLISFSEWAYDASDCAQRFSETSYLGYRIWAVPCMRLMRKHPSLSRALAVVVRWMVADIKHERGVSSQSHWMGRVVRRGIFWPANRLIGHAASLAVPTGQSKGDSDCAFVLKS
;
A
#
# COMPACT_ATOMS: atom_id res chain seq x y z
N MET A 1 -12.61 -17.13 23.77
CA MET A 1 -12.84 -17.34 22.32
C MET A 1 -13.38 -16.05 21.72
N SER A 2 -12.54 -15.31 21.00
CA SER A 2 -12.97 -14.19 20.14
C SER A 2 -12.46 -14.51 18.74
N LYS A 3 -13.39 -14.76 17.83
CA LYS A 3 -13.20 -15.21 16.45
C LYS A 3 -12.38 -14.18 15.64
N LEU A 4 -11.46 -14.70 14.82
CA LEU A 4 -10.72 -14.01 13.74
C LEU A 4 -9.54 -13.09 14.16
N GLY A 5 -8.49 -13.71 14.69
CA GLY A 5 -7.16 -13.11 14.88
C GLY A 5 -6.34 -12.97 13.59
N ILE A 6 -6.86 -12.27 12.58
CA ILE A 6 -6.07 -11.80 11.42
C ILE A 6 -6.24 -10.28 11.32
N TRP A 7 -5.84 -9.57 12.36
CA TRP A 7 -5.48 -8.16 12.25
C TRP A 7 -3.99 -8.09 11.92
N VAL A 8 -3.61 -8.61 10.75
CA VAL A 8 -2.34 -8.20 10.15
C VAL A 8 -2.50 -6.71 9.87
N ASP A 9 -1.49 -5.91 10.22
CA ASP A 9 -1.56 -4.46 10.22
C ASP A 9 -1.57 -3.91 8.77
N PHE A 10 -2.70 -4.09 8.08
CA PHE A 10 -2.92 -3.77 6.68
C PHE A 10 -3.25 -2.28 6.46
N GLN A 11 -3.08 -1.44 7.49
CA GLN A 11 -3.16 0.03 7.41
C GLN A 11 -2.25 0.60 6.31
N GLN A 12 -1.25 -0.18 5.91
CA GLN A 12 -0.30 0.18 4.88
C GLN A 12 -0.89 0.23 3.46
N LYS A 13 -2.05 -0.39 3.17
CA LYS A 13 -2.64 -0.40 1.81
C LYS A 13 -3.78 0.61 1.63
N ILE A 14 -3.44 1.91 1.80
CA ILE A 14 -4.35 3.07 1.76
C ILE A 14 -5.38 3.01 0.61
N VAL A 15 -4.93 2.83 -0.64
CA VAL A 15 -5.79 2.83 -1.83
C VAL A 15 -6.75 1.64 -1.84
N CYS A 16 -6.26 0.44 -1.55
CA CYS A 16 -7.10 -0.76 -1.55
C CYS A 16 -8.10 -0.76 -0.40
N THR A 17 -7.72 -0.20 0.76
CA THR A 17 -8.64 0.01 1.88
C THR A 17 -9.77 0.98 1.51
N GLU A 18 -9.47 2.07 0.79
CA GLU A 18 -10.51 3.00 0.33
C GLU A 18 -11.41 2.37 -0.75
N LEU A 19 -10.86 1.60 -1.70
CA LEU A 19 -11.67 0.86 -2.68
C LEU A 19 -12.60 -0.15 -2.03
N ARG A 20 -12.11 -0.85 -1.00
CA ARG A 20 -12.90 -1.78 -0.20
C ARG A 20 -14.01 -1.07 0.56
N ARG A 21 -13.72 0.11 1.14
CA ARG A 21 -14.73 0.96 1.82
C ARG A 21 -15.85 1.39 0.86
N GLN A 22 -15.57 1.46 -0.44
CA GLN A 22 -16.55 1.78 -1.49
C GLN A 22 -17.18 0.51 -2.11
N ASP A 23 -16.95 -0.68 -1.55
CA ASP A 23 -17.41 -1.98 -2.04
C ASP A 23 -17.01 -2.28 -3.51
N LEU A 24 -15.91 -1.67 -3.97
CA LEU A 24 -15.41 -1.88 -5.34
C LEU A 24 -14.49 -3.10 -5.47
N ILE A 25 -13.97 -3.60 -4.36
CA ILE A 25 -13.18 -4.84 -4.31
C ILE A 25 -13.64 -5.70 -3.13
N SER A 26 -13.61 -7.01 -3.30
CA SER A 26 -13.98 -7.98 -2.27
C SER A 26 -12.94 -8.06 -1.14
N PHE A 27 -13.33 -8.61 0.02
CA PHE A 27 -12.40 -8.90 1.12
C PHE A 27 -11.21 -9.73 0.62
N SER A 28 -11.48 -10.76 -0.19
CA SER A 28 -10.45 -11.67 -0.68
C SER A 28 -9.41 -10.94 -1.53
N GLU A 29 -9.85 -10.06 -2.43
CA GLU A 29 -8.96 -9.32 -3.32
C GLU A 29 -8.08 -8.35 -2.55
N TRP A 30 -8.69 -7.62 -1.61
CA TRP A 30 -7.96 -6.77 -0.68
C TRP A 30 -6.93 -7.57 0.13
N ALA A 31 -7.28 -8.74 0.66
CA ALA A 31 -6.39 -9.55 1.48
C ALA A 31 -5.18 -10.09 0.69
N TYR A 32 -5.39 -10.52 -0.57
CA TYR A 32 -4.28 -10.97 -1.43
C TYR A 32 -3.30 -9.84 -1.74
N ASP A 33 -3.80 -8.67 -2.13
CA ASP A 33 -2.96 -7.52 -2.45
C ASP A 33 -2.25 -6.95 -1.21
N ALA A 34 -2.96 -6.82 -0.09
CA ALA A 34 -2.39 -6.32 1.16
C ALA A 34 -1.34 -7.28 1.73
N SER A 35 -1.58 -8.59 1.68
CA SER A 35 -0.57 -9.58 2.10
C SER A 35 0.65 -9.63 1.18
N ASP A 36 0.47 -9.50 -0.14
CA ASP A 36 1.61 -9.45 -1.09
C ASP A 36 2.47 -8.20 -0.84
N CYS A 37 1.83 -7.06 -0.57
CA CYS A 37 2.55 -5.83 -0.23
C CYS A 37 3.24 -5.94 1.12
N ALA A 38 2.59 -6.49 2.16
CA ALA A 38 3.21 -6.68 3.47
C ALA A 38 4.46 -7.58 3.41
N GLN A 39 4.49 -8.56 2.49
CA GLN A 39 5.65 -9.45 2.29
C GLN A 39 6.79 -8.81 1.51
N ARG A 40 6.51 -7.82 0.65
CA ARG A 40 7.48 -7.27 -0.32
C ARG A 40 7.85 -5.81 -0.10
N PHE A 41 7.06 -5.04 0.67
CA PHE A 41 7.35 -3.64 0.97
C PHE A 41 8.56 -3.53 1.90
N SER A 42 9.61 -2.87 1.40
CA SER A 42 10.59 -2.21 2.24
C SER A 42 10.06 -0.87 2.75
N GLU A 43 10.64 -0.33 3.82
CA GLU A 43 10.29 0.99 4.35
C GLU A 43 10.35 2.08 3.28
N THR A 44 11.39 2.05 2.43
CA THR A 44 11.54 2.99 1.30
C THR A 44 10.41 2.85 0.28
N SER A 45 10.06 1.62 -0.11
CA SER A 45 8.98 1.39 -1.08
C SER A 45 7.62 1.80 -0.52
N TYR A 46 7.43 1.59 0.79
CA TYR A 46 6.22 2.01 1.49
C TYR A 46 6.13 3.54 1.62
N LEU A 47 7.24 4.23 1.89
CA LEU A 47 7.31 5.69 1.88
C LEU A 47 6.90 6.25 0.52
N GLY A 48 7.47 5.70 -0.56
CA GLY A 48 7.10 6.08 -1.92
C GLY A 48 5.63 5.82 -2.22
N TYR A 49 5.10 4.66 -1.80
CA TYR A 49 3.69 4.35 -1.89
C TYR A 49 2.82 5.41 -1.20
N ARG A 50 3.12 5.76 0.06
CA ARG A 50 2.32 6.72 0.84
C ARG A 50 2.24 8.10 0.19
N ILE A 51 3.33 8.57 -0.41
CA ILE A 51 3.44 9.91 -1.01
C ILE A 51 2.36 10.12 -2.08
N TRP A 52 2.14 9.14 -2.96
CA TRP A 52 1.10 9.26 -3.98
C TRP A 52 -0.25 8.64 -3.54
N ALA A 53 -0.24 7.64 -2.65
CA ALA A 53 -1.45 6.95 -2.22
C ALA A 53 -2.40 7.86 -1.42
N VAL A 54 -1.87 8.74 -0.56
CA VAL A 54 -2.67 9.70 0.22
C VAL A 54 -3.42 10.71 -0.67
N PRO A 55 -2.76 11.46 -1.59
CA PRO A 55 -3.47 12.36 -2.48
C PRO A 55 -4.39 11.61 -3.44
N CYS A 56 -4.00 10.41 -3.92
CA CYS A 56 -4.85 9.56 -4.74
C CYS A 56 -6.15 9.18 -4.01
N MET A 57 -6.07 8.75 -2.74
CA MET A 57 -7.25 8.46 -1.92
C MET A 57 -8.15 9.70 -1.76
N ARG A 58 -7.59 10.89 -1.56
CA ARG A 58 -8.38 12.13 -1.50
C ARG A 58 -9.10 12.42 -2.81
N LEU A 59 -8.46 12.15 -3.95
CA LEU A 59 -9.08 12.29 -5.27
C LEU A 59 -10.16 11.25 -5.53
N MET A 60 -9.94 9.99 -5.13
CA MET A 60 -10.92 8.91 -5.23
C MET A 60 -12.22 9.23 -4.48
N ARG A 61 -12.12 9.90 -3.33
CA ARG A 61 -13.30 10.35 -2.58
C ARG A 61 -14.11 11.42 -3.31
N LYS A 62 -13.47 12.22 -4.17
CA LYS A 62 -14.12 13.26 -4.97
C LYS A 62 -14.60 12.75 -6.33
N HIS A 63 -13.91 11.77 -6.91
CA HIS A 63 -14.16 11.29 -8.27
C HIS A 63 -14.41 9.77 -8.28
N PRO A 64 -15.69 9.33 -8.23
CA PRO A 64 -16.04 7.90 -8.24
C PRO A 64 -15.57 7.15 -9.49
N SER A 65 -15.44 7.83 -10.64
CA SER A 65 -14.88 7.27 -11.86
C SER A 65 -13.43 6.82 -11.69
N LEU A 66 -12.62 7.59 -10.96
CA LEU A 66 -11.24 7.24 -10.64
C LEU A 66 -11.18 5.97 -9.78
N SER A 67 -12.03 5.88 -8.76
CA SER A 67 -12.11 4.68 -7.91
C SER A 67 -12.45 3.43 -8.74
N ARG A 68 -13.40 3.53 -9.69
CA ARG A 68 -13.76 2.40 -10.57
C ARG A 68 -12.59 1.98 -11.47
N ALA A 69 -11.89 2.94 -12.06
CA ALA A 69 -10.72 2.65 -12.88
C ALA A 69 -9.62 1.97 -12.06
N LEU A 70 -9.32 2.49 -10.86
CA LEU A 70 -8.35 1.90 -9.94
C LEU A 70 -8.77 0.51 -9.46
N ALA A 71 -10.07 0.27 -9.25
CA ALA A 71 -10.57 -1.05 -8.90
C ALA A 71 -10.26 -2.08 -10.00
N VAL A 72 -10.43 -1.72 -11.27
CA VAL A 72 -10.06 -2.59 -12.40
C VAL A 72 -8.57 -2.91 -12.38
N VAL A 73 -7.72 -1.90 -12.17
CA VAL A 73 -6.27 -2.08 -12.08
C VAL A 73 -5.88 -2.99 -10.91
N VAL A 74 -6.47 -2.79 -9.72
CA VAL A 74 -6.25 -3.63 -8.55
C VAL A 74 -6.68 -5.06 -8.80
N ARG A 75 -7.82 -5.29 -9.46
CA ARG A 75 -8.28 -6.64 -9.83
C ARG A 75 -7.30 -7.35 -10.76
N TRP A 76 -6.73 -6.63 -11.73
CA TRP A 76 -5.67 -7.19 -12.59
C TRP A 76 -4.44 -7.59 -11.77
N MET A 77 -3.98 -6.74 -10.85
CA MET A 77 -2.85 -7.05 -9.97
C MET A 77 -3.13 -8.27 -9.08
N VAL A 78 -4.33 -8.33 -8.48
CA VAL A 78 -4.76 -9.45 -7.65
C VAL A 78 -4.84 -10.75 -8.45
N ALA A 79 -5.30 -10.70 -9.71
CA ALA A 79 -5.34 -11.87 -10.56
C ALA A 79 -3.93 -12.43 -10.83
N ASP A 80 -2.94 -11.57 -11.08
CA ASP A 80 -1.53 -11.99 -11.19
C ASP A 80 -0.98 -12.55 -9.86
N ILE A 81 -1.31 -11.94 -8.72
CA ILE A 81 -0.92 -12.45 -7.39
C ILE A 81 -1.52 -13.83 -7.12
N LYS A 82 -2.82 -14.02 -7.39
CA LYS A 82 -3.50 -15.31 -7.23
C LYS A 82 -2.86 -16.38 -8.11
N HIS A 83 -2.47 -16.01 -9.33
CA HIS A 83 -1.75 -16.92 -10.22
C HIS A 83 -0.36 -17.29 -9.68
N GLU A 84 0.44 -16.31 -9.21
CA GLU A 84 1.74 -16.59 -8.58
C GLU A 84 1.64 -17.47 -7.34
N ARG A 85 0.54 -17.37 -6.59
CA ARG A 85 0.28 -18.18 -5.40
C ARG A 85 -0.34 -19.55 -5.71
N GLY A 86 -0.50 -19.91 -6.99
CA GLY A 86 -1.10 -21.19 -7.40
C GLY A 86 -2.60 -21.33 -7.10
N VAL A 87 -3.27 -20.23 -6.73
CA VAL A 87 -4.72 -20.21 -6.45
C VAL A 87 -5.53 -20.16 -7.74
N SER A 88 -4.97 -19.60 -8.81
CA SER A 88 -5.61 -19.50 -10.12
C SER A 88 -4.70 -20.02 -11.23
N SER A 89 -5.24 -20.81 -12.16
CA SER A 89 -4.54 -21.27 -13.36
C SER A 89 -4.40 -20.18 -14.42
N GLN A 90 -5.19 -19.10 -14.35
CA GLN A 90 -5.17 -18.01 -15.32
C GLN A 90 -4.19 -16.90 -14.92
N SER A 91 -3.14 -16.74 -15.71
CA SER A 91 -2.19 -15.62 -15.60
C SER A 91 -2.80 -14.34 -16.16
N HIS A 92 -2.70 -13.24 -15.41
CA HIS A 92 -3.12 -11.92 -15.87
C HIS A 92 -1.91 -11.08 -16.28
N TRP A 93 -1.51 -11.17 -17.55
CA TRP A 93 -0.29 -10.51 -18.06
C TRP A 93 -0.30 -8.99 -17.86
N MET A 94 -1.45 -8.33 -18.02
CA MET A 94 -1.58 -6.89 -17.72
C MET A 94 -1.36 -6.59 -16.23
N GLY A 95 -1.81 -7.48 -15.36
CA GLY A 95 -1.60 -7.35 -13.91
C GLY A 95 -0.12 -7.45 -13.56
N ARG A 96 0.60 -8.35 -14.23
CA ARG A 96 2.04 -8.51 -14.11
C ARG A 96 2.80 -7.27 -14.57
N VAL A 97 2.44 -6.71 -15.73
CA VAL A 97 3.08 -5.50 -16.27
C VAL A 97 2.84 -4.31 -15.34
N VAL A 98 1.60 -4.08 -14.90
CA VAL A 98 1.30 -2.99 -13.97
C VAL A 98 2.04 -3.19 -12.66
N ARG A 99 2.00 -4.39 -12.08
CA ARG A 99 2.63 -4.66 -10.79
C ARG A 99 4.14 -4.53 -10.87
N ARG A 100 4.80 -5.26 -11.77
CA ARG A 100 6.27 -5.33 -11.86
C ARG A 100 6.89 -4.16 -12.62
N GLY A 101 6.25 -3.66 -13.66
CA GLY A 101 6.78 -2.64 -14.55
C GLY A 101 6.49 -1.22 -14.13
N ILE A 102 5.40 -0.98 -13.39
CA ILE A 102 5.00 0.39 -13.01
C ILE A 102 4.97 0.52 -11.49
N PHE A 103 4.15 -0.26 -10.81
CA PHE A 103 3.87 -0.07 -9.38
C PHE A 103 5.12 -0.21 -8.50
N TRP A 104 5.85 -1.33 -8.62
CA TRP A 104 7.07 -1.56 -7.85
C TRP A 104 8.20 -0.54 -8.11
N PRO A 105 8.61 -0.30 -9.38
CA PRO A 105 9.67 0.66 -9.65
C PRO A 105 9.26 2.09 -9.32
N ALA A 106 8.02 2.51 -9.57
CA ALA A 106 7.56 3.85 -9.19
C ALA A 106 7.61 4.06 -7.68
N ASN A 107 7.11 3.10 -6.89
CA ASN A 107 7.17 3.19 -5.43
C ASN A 107 8.61 3.26 -4.91
N ARG A 108 9.50 2.48 -5.50
CA ARG A 108 10.92 2.47 -5.13
C ARG A 108 11.62 3.77 -5.50
N LEU A 109 11.39 4.29 -6.70
CA LEU A 109 11.97 5.56 -7.17
C LEU A 109 11.49 6.75 -6.36
N ILE A 110 10.18 6.87 -6.12
CA ILE A 110 9.60 7.94 -5.30
C ILE A 110 10.11 7.83 -3.87
N GLY A 111 10.19 6.61 -3.33
CA GLY A 111 10.73 6.34 -2.00
C GLY A 111 12.17 6.81 -1.85
N HIS A 112 13.06 6.40 -2.76
CA HIS A 112 14.45 6.83 -2.74
C HIS A 112 14.60 8.35 -2.93
N ALA A 113 13.86 8.95 -3.87
CA ALA A 113 13.88 10.40 -4.07
C ALA A 113 13.44 11.15 -2.80
N ALA A 114 12.41 10.66 -2.12
CA ALA A 114 11.94 11.24 -0.87
C ALA A 114 12.94 11.05 0.28
N SER A 115 13.57 9.88 0.39
CA SER A 115 14.61 9.63 1.39
C SER A 115 15.86 10.51 1.19
N LEU A 116 16.17 10.88 -0.06
CA LEU A 116 17.26 11.81 -0.37
C LEU A 116 16.87 13.29 -0.16
N ALA A 117 15.59 13.61 -0.29
CA ALA A 117 15.05 14.95 -0.06
C ALA A 117 14.84 15.28 1.43
N VAL A 118 14.83 14.27 2.31
CA VAL A 118 14.91 14.48 3.76
C VAL A 118 16.38 14.76 4.09
N PRO A 119 16.74 15.99 4.53
CA PRO A 119 18.10 16.26 4.95
C PRO A 119 18.44 15.31 6.10
N THR A 120 19.56 14.61 6.00
CA THR A 120 20.22 13.94 7.10
C THR A 120 20.57 14.97 8.19
N GLY A 121 19.59 15.31 9.00
CA GLY A 121 19.64 16.33 10.05
C GLY A 121 18.88 15.91 11.32
N GLN A 122 18.59 14.62 11.48
CA GLN A 122 18.33 14.03 12.80
C GLN A 122 19.47 13.07 13.12
N SER A 123 20.59 13.64 13.59
CA SER A 123 21.47 12.89 14.46
C SER A 123 20.65 12.49 15.67
N LYS A 124 20.62 11.19 15.92
CA LYS A 124 20.62 10.55 17.24
C LYS A 124 21.03 11.57 18.33
N GLY A 125 20.05 12.24 18.92
CA GLY A 125 20.20 13.19 20.00
C GLY A 125 19.52 12.59 21.21
N ASP A 126 20.35 12.03 22.07
CA ASP A 126 20.24 12.01 23.52
C ASP A 126 18.85 11.81 24.13
N SER A 127 18.75 10.65 24.79
CA SER A 127 18.17 10.53 26.12
C SER A 127 18.32 11.82 26.95
N ASP A 128 17.36 12.07 27.84
CA ASP A 128 17.36 13.14 28.85
C ASP A 128 16.90 14.53 28.36
N CYS A 129 15.59 14.69 28.28
CA CYS A 129 14.98 15.84 28.94
C CYS A 129 13.68 15.41 29.62
N ALA A 130 13.80 15.27 30.93
CA ALA A 130 12.74 15.09 31.89
C ALA A 130 11.51 15.94 31.55
N PHE A 131 10.40 15.26 31.25
CA PHE A 131 9.07 15.81 31.38
C PHE A 131 8.71 15.79 32.87
N VAL A 132 9.16 16.80 33.61
CA VAL A 132 8.58 17.15 34.92
C VAL A 132 7.97 18.52 34.76
N LEU A 133 6.67 18.52 34.44
CA LEU A 133 5.79 19.67 34.59
C LEU A 133 5.61 19.98 36.07
N LYS A 134 5.77 21.27 36.39
CA LYS A 134 5.48 21.93 37.66
C LYS A 134 4.11 21.55 38.24
N SER A 135 4.04 21.44 39.56
CA SER A 135 3.15 22.22 40.44
C SER A 135 3.71 22.20 41.85
#